data_AF-A0A7K1SPW3-F1
#
_entry.id   AF-A0A7K1SPW3-F1
#
_cell.length_a   1.000
_cell.length_b   1.000
_cell.length_c   1.000
_cell.angle_alpha   90.00
_cell.angle_beta   90.00
_cell.angle_gamma   90.00
#
_symmetry.space_group_name_H-M   'P 1'
#
loop_
_entity.id
_entity.type
_entity.pdbx_description
1 polymer ?
#
loop_
_entity_poly.entity_id
_entity_poly.type
_entity_poly.pdbx_seq_one_letter_code
_entity_poly.pdbx_strand_id
1 'polypeptide(L)'
;MLTSEQLRLLRHDLLHLANISYSEVMDELLDHYASLTEKWMREDYSFDEASRKAWNELGNGRGILHIQERYKKLLLHQLQLQHWSIVRRYFRWPTLITTLLVGTLAYLTVRAWPSSILSALFFVCVFAPYLLFIPSELRLFWQKQIQKRALLTSLRREVVYRQARYGNYLYLFVIQLPILVISLFFDGTNSRTSRPYLFEWHTALSAALAFVAIMYTLTYLELYTKHSAKGFANA
;
A
#
# COMPACT_ATOMS: atom_id res chain seq x y z
N MET A 1 -16.56 -26.17 -24.48
CA MET A 1 -16.48 -26.04 -23.02
C MET A 1 -15.32 -26.86 -22.53
N LEU A 2 -14.39 -26.24 -21.81
CA LEU A 2 -13.25 -26.90 -21.19
C LEU A 2 -13.64 -27.69 -19.94
N THR A 3 -12.98 -28.81 -19.73
CA THR A 3 -13.10 -29.61 -18.50
C THR A 3 -12.28 -29.00 -17.36
N SER A 4 -12.63 -29.35 -16.12
CA SER A 4 -11.90 -28.89 -14.92
C SER A 4 -10.42 -29.27 -14.93
N GLU A 5 -10.07 -30.42 -15.51
CA GLU A 5 -8.68 -30.86 -15.67
C GLU A 5 -7.93 -30.00 -16.70
N GLN A 6 -8.56 -29.67 -17.82
CA GLN A 6 -7.97 -28.78 -18.82
C GLN A 6 -7.72 -27.38 -18.26
N LEU A 7 -8.67 -26.83 -17.49
CA LEU A 7 -8.46 -25.54 -16.80
C LEU A 7 -7.30 -25.60 -15.80
N ARG A 8 -7.12 -26.74 -15.11
CA ARG A 8 -5.99 -26.94 -14.20
C ARG A 8 -4.64 -26.95 -14.93
N LEU A 9 -4.58 -27.53 -16.13
CA LEU A 9 -3.39 -27.51 -16.98
C LEU A 9 -3.06 -26.09 -17.45
N LEU A 10 -4.04 -25.35 -17.96
CA LEU A 10 -3.84 -23.95 -18.38
C LEU A 10 -3.35 -23.07 -17.22
N ARG A 11 -3.90 -23.27 -16.01
CA ARG A 11 -3.46 -22.57 -14.79
C ARG A 11 -2.02 -22.94 -14.41
N HIS A 12 -1.64 -24.20 -14.55
CA HIS A 12 -0.29 -24.66 -14.30
C HIS A 12 0.72 -23.98 -15.25
N ASP A 13 0.39 -23.86 -16.53
CA ASP A 13 1.23 -23.18 -17.52
C ASP A 13 1.42 -21.71 -17.20
N LEU A 14 0.34 -21.02 -16.81
CA LEU A 14 0.38 -19.63 -16.35
C LEU A 14 1.24 -19.43 -15.10
N LEU A 15 1.21 -20.36 -14.14
CA LEU A 15 2.03 -20.31 -12.93
C LEU A 15 3.51 -20.58 -13.22
N HIS A 16 3.82 -21.62 -13.98
CA HIS A 16 5.19 -22.12 -14.14
C HIS A 16 5.94 -21.48 -15.30
N LEU A 17 5.28 -21.19 -16.43
CA LEU A 17 5.93 -20.65 -17.62
C LEU A 17 5.93 -19.12 -17.64
N ALA A 18 4.87 -18.48 -17.14
CA ALA A 18 4.75 -17.02 -17.10
C ALA A 18 5.10 -16.39 -15.74
N ASN A 19 5.30 -17.20 -14.69
CA ASN A 19 5.64 -16.74 -13.34
C ASN A 19 4.69 -15.65 -12.80
N ILE A 20 3.40 -15.82 -13.01
CA ILE A 20 2.39 -14.86 -12.56
C ILE A 20 2.36 -14.83 -11.04
N SER A 21 2.47 -13.62 -10.48
CA SER A 21 2.60 -13.40 -9.04
C SER A 21 1.29 -12.97 -8.38
N TYR A 22 0.29 -12.58 -9.16
CA TYR A 22 -0.92 -11.93 -8.65
C TYR A 22 -2.20 -12.69 -9.01
N SER A 23 -3.10 -12.85 -8.03
CA SER A 23 -4.32 -13.64 -8.23
C SER A 23 -5.29 -12.98 -9.19
N GLU A 24 -5.46 -11.65 -9.12
CA GLU A 24 -6.38 -10.94 -10.00
C GLU A 24 -5.95 -11.04 -11.48
N VAL A 25 -4.64 -10.98 -11.72
CA VAL A 25 -4.06 -11.13 -13.05
C VAL A 25 -4.14 -12.59 -13.52
N MET A 26 -3.96 -13.54 -12.61
CA MET A 26 -4.11 -14.97 -12.91
C MET A 26 -5.52 -15.29 -13.39
N ASP A 27 -6.54 -14.83 -12.68
CA ASP A 27 -7.93 -15.19 -12.98
C ASP A 27 -8.36 -14.60 -14.33
N GLU A 28 -8.01 -13.33 -14.60
CA GLU A 28 -8.31 -12.68 -15.88
C GLU A 28 -7.55 -13.30 -17.05
N LEU A 29 -6.27 -13.66 -16.86
CA LEU A 29 -5.49 -14.35 -17.88
C LEU A 29 -5.97 -15.78 -18.10
N LEU A 30 -6.39 -16.48 -17.06
CA LEU A 30 -6.92 -17.83 -17.17
C LEU A 30 -8.22 -17.83 -17.96
N ASP A 31 -9.12 -16.88 -17.71
CA ASP A 31 -10.37 -16.73 -18.46
C ASP A 31 -10.10 -16.41 -19.94
N HIS A 32 -9.19 -15.47 -20.21
CA HIS A 32 -8.80 -15.16 -21.59
C HIS A 32 -8.11 -16.37 -22.27
N TYR A 33 -7.24 -17.08 -21.55
CA TYR A 33 -6.54 -18.25 -22.09
C TYR A 33 -7.49 -19.40 -22.38
N ALA A 34 -8.45 -19.65 -21.49
CA ALA A 34 -9.52 -20.61 -21.66
C ALA A 34 -10.38 -20.26 -22.89
N SER A 35 -10.83 -19.01 -23.00
CA SER A 35 -11.64 -18.52 -24.12
C SER A 35 -10.94 -18.67 -25.49
N LEU A 36 -9.64 -18.34 -25.56
CA LEU A 36 -8.83 -18.54 -26.77
C LEU A 36 -8.66 -20.03 -27.09
N THR A 37 -8.41 -20.87 -26.09
CA THR A 37 -8.29 -22.32 -26.29
C THR A 37 -9.61 -22.89 -26.82
N GLU A 38 -10.75 -22.48 -26.27
CA GLU A 38 -12.08 -22.88 -26.76
C GLU A 38 -12.39 -22.38 -28.16
N LYS A 39 -11.87 -21.21 -28.54
CA LYS A 39 -11.98 -20.71 -29.92
C LYS A 39 -11.23 -21.64 -30.88
N TRP A 40 -9.99 -21.98 -30.59
CA TRP A 40 -9.19 -22.87 -31.45
C TRP A 40 -9.73 -24.31 -31.46
N MET A 41 -10.26 -24.82 -30.35
CA MET A 41 -10.94 -26.12 -30.34
C MET A 41 -12.20 -26.16 -31.22
N ARG A 42 -12.88 -25.02 -31.41
CA ARG A 42 -14.02 -24.91 -32.35
C ARG A 42 -13.58 -24.92 -33.82
N GLU A 43 -12.30 -24.69 -34.09
CA GLU A 43 -11.69 -24.78 -35.42
C GLU A 43 -11.04 -26.15 -35.66
N ASP A 44 -11.57 -27.20 -35.02
CA ASP A 44 -11.13 -28.60 -35.12
C ASP A 44 -9.68 -28.89 -34.65
N TYR A 45 -9.06 -28.00 -33.88
CA TYR A 45 -7.78 -28.30 -33.22
C TYR A 45 -7.96 -29.16 -31.98
N SER A 46 -7.01 -30.07 -31.74
CA SER A 46 -6.91 -30.79 -30.46
C SER A 46 -6.64 -29.82 -29.31
N PHE A 47 -6.97 -30.19 -28.07
CA PHE A 47 -6.74 -29.33 -26.89
C PHE A 47 -5.27 -28.87 -26.78
N ASP A 48 -4.31 -29.77 -27.00
CA ASP A 48 -2.89 -29.45 -26.88
C ASP A 48 -2.40 -28.47 -27.96
N GLU A 49 -2.94 -28.58 -29.18
CA GLU A 49 -2.63 -27.65 -30.27
C GLU A 49 -3.32 -26.31 -30.05
N ALA A 50 -4.59 -26.33 -29.62
CA ALA A 50 -5.39 -25.16 -29.31
C ALA A 50 -4.77 -24.35 -28.17
N SER A 51 -4.33 -25.01 -27.09
CA SER A 51 -3.71 -24.37 -25.93
C SER A 51 -2.35 -23.78 -26.27
N ARG A 52 -1.55 -24.44 -27.12
CA ARG A 52 -0.27 -23.93 -27.61
C ARG A 52 -0.45 -22.72 -28.53
N LYS A 53 -1.45 -22.75 -29.41
CA LYS A 53 -1.82 -21.59 -30.24
C LYS A 53 -2.29 -20.41 -29.41
N ALA A 54 -3.20 -20.65 -28.47
CA ALA A 54 -3.69 -19.63 -27.56
C ALA A 54 -2.57 -19.02 -26.70
N TRP A 55 -1.59 -19.82 -26.26
CA TRP A 55 -0.40 -19.34 -25.55
C TRP A 55 0.46 -18.39 -26.41
N ASN A 56 0.67 -18.75 -27.67
CA ASN A 56 1.38 -17.89 -28.62
C ASN A 56 0.62 -16.58 -28.90
N GLU A 57 -0.71 -16.64 -29.00
CA GLU A 57 -1.58 -15.47 -29.23
C GLU A 57 -1.61 -14.52 -28.02
N LEU A 58 -1.50 -15.04 -26.80
CA LEU A 58 -1.27 -14.25 -25.58
C LEU A 58 0.11 -13.58 -25.52
N GLY A 59 0.97 -13.82 -26.51
CA GLY A 59 2.30 -13.24 -26.62
C GLY A 59 3.38 -14.02 -25.87
N ASN A 60 3.14 -15.30 -25.56
CA ASN A 60 4.04 -16.16 -24.79
C ASN A 60 4.38 -15.58 -23.41
N GLY A 61 5.36 -16.17 -22.70
CA GLY A 61 5.77 -15.71 -21.38
C GLY A 61 6.13 -14.21 -21.33
N ARG A 62 6.74 -13.64 -22.38
CA ARG A 62 7.07 -12.20 -22.43
C ARG A 62 5.84 -11.31 -22.57
N GLY A 63 4.88 -11.67 -23.41
CA GLY A 63 3.62 -10.94 -23.58
C GLY A 63 2.80 -10.94 -22.29
N ILE A 64 2.72 -12.09 -21.64
CA ILE A 64 2.04 -12.26 -20.36
C ILE A 64 2.69 -11.41 -19.26
N LEU A 65 4.03 -11.38 -19.20
CA LEU A 65 4.75 -10.48 -18.27
C LEU A 65 4.43 -9.01 -18.55
N HIS A 66 4.36 -8.60 -19.82
CA HIS A 66 4.00 -7.23 -20.18
C HIS A 66 2.55 -6.89 -19.79
N ILE A 67 1.63 -7.84 -19.92
CA ILE A 67 0.24 -7.70 -19.43
C ILE A 67 0.23 -7.49 -17.92
N GLN A 68 0.98 -8.31 -17.17
CA GLN A 68 1.09 -8.18 -15.71
C GLN A 68 1.64 -6.80 -15.32
N GLU A 69 2.69 -6.32 -15.99
CA GLU A 69 3.26 -4.99 -15.73
C GLU A 69 2.30 -3.85 -16.07
N ARG A 70 1.60 -3.96 -17.20
CA ARG A 70 0.59 -2.97 -17.62
C ARG A 70 -0.54 -2.91 -16.62
N TYR A 71 -1.07 -4.05 -16.19
CA TYR A 71 -2.11 -4.14 -15.18
C TYR A 71 -1.67 -3.50 -13.86
N LYS A 72 -0.43 -3.78 -13.42
CA LYS A 72 0.17 -3.14 -12.24
C LYS A 72 0.25 -1.61 -12.37
N LYS A 73 0.68 -1.10 -13.53
CA LYS A 73 0.74 0.36 -13.78
C LYS A 73 -0.65 0.99 -13.75
N LEU A 74 -1.64 0.36 -14.36
CA LEU A 74 -3.02 0.84 -14.37
C LEU A 74 -3.63 0.85 -12.96
N LEU A 75 -3.41 -0.22 -12.18
CA LEU A 75 -3.88 -0.32 -10.81
C LEU A 75 -3.23 0.75 -9.92
N LEU A 76 -1.91 0.95 -10.06
CA LEU A 76 -1.20 2.05 -9.38
C LEU A 76 -1.80 3.41 -9.70
N HIS A 77 -2.04 3.68 -10.99
CA HIS A 77 -2.63 4.94 -11.42
C HIS A 77 -4.05 5.14 -10.86
N GLN A 78 -4.88 4.09 -10.89
CA GLN A 78 -6.24 4.14 -10.34
C GLN A 78 -6.22 4.40 -8.84
N LEU A 79 -5.32 3.76 -8.09
CA LEU A 79 -5.16 4.00 -6.65
C LEU A 79 -4.69 5.43 -6.36
N GLN A 80 -3.79 5.99 -7.16
CA GLN A 80 -3.37 7.39 -7.03
C GLN A 80 -4.53 8.36 -7.23
N LEU A 81 -5.34 8.17 -8.28
CA LEU A 81 -6.53 8.99 -8.53
C LEU A 81 -7.54 8.88 -7.38
N GLN A 82 -7.76 7.68 -6.86
CA GLN A 82 -8.65 7.45 -5.72
C GLN A 82 -8.11 8.08 -4.44
N HIS A 83 -6.83 7.88 -4.13
CA HIS A 83 -6.17 8.51 -2.98
C HIS A 83 -6.29 10.03 -3.05
N TRP A 84 -6.02 10.63 -4.21
CA TRP A 84 -6.18 12.07 -4.42
C TRP A 84 -7.62 12.55 -4.27
N SER A 85 -8.60 11.75 -4.70
CA SER A 85 -10.01 12.05 -4.48
C SER A 85 -10.38 12.05 -2.99
N ILE A 86 -9.80 11.14 -2.20
CA ILE A 86 -9.97 11.07 -0.75
C ILE A 86 -9.35 12.32 -0.11
N VAL A 87 -8.09 12.63 -0.43
CA VAL A 87 -7.40 13.82 0.06
C VAL A 87 -8.21 15.09 -0.23
N ARG A 88 -8.64 15.30 -1.48
CA ARG A 88 -9.46 16.46 -1.84
C ARG A 88 -10.75 16.58 -1.04
N ARG A 89 -11.38 15.46 -0.66
CA ARG A 89 -12.62 15.47 0.14
C ARG A 89 -12.39 15.99 1.57
N TYR A 90 -11.21 15.79 2.15
CA TYR A 90 -10.86 16.39 3.44
C TYR A 90 -10.74 17.92 3.36
N PHE A 91 -10.37 18.47 2.19
CA PHE A 91 -10.27 19.91 1.94
C PHE A 91 -11.55 20.53 1.34
N ARG A 92 -12.65 19.79 1.27
CA ARG A 92 -13.95 20.33 0.85
C ARG A 92 -14.72 20.92 2.02
N TRP A 93 -15.51 21.95 1.75
CA TRP A 93 -16.51 22.44 2.69
C TRP A 93 -17.59 21.37 2.94
N PRO A 94 -18.08 21.13 4.18
CA PRO A 94 -17.74 21.79 5.45
C PRO A 94 -16.55 21.14 6.20
N THR A 95 -16.03 20.02 5.70
CA THR A 95 -14.95 19.24 6.34
C THR A 95 -13.71 20.07 6.62
N LEU A 96 -13.40 21.06 5.77
CA LEU A 96 -12.30 22.00 5.99
C LEU A 96 -12.40 22.70 7.35
N ILE A 97 -13.60 23.13 7.76
CA ILE A 97 -13.83 23.76 9.06
C ILE A 97 -13.51 22.78 10.17
N THR A 98 -13.97 21.54 10.05
CA THR A 98 -13.73 20.51 11.08
C THR A 98 -12.24 20.19 11.19
N THR A 99 -11.52 20.08 10.06
CA THR A 99 -10.06 19.86 10.08
C THR A 99 -9.30 21.02 10.70
N LEU A 100 -9.73 22.26 10.42
CA LEU A 100 -9.10 23.45 10.96
C LEU A 100 -9.38 23.58 12.46
N LEU A 101 -10.62 23.31 12.88
CA LEU A 101 -11.03 23.31 14.28
C LEU A 101 -10.29 22.25 15.09
N VAL A 102 -10.14 21.03 14.57
CA VAL A 102 -9.33 19.97 15.19
C VAL A 102 -7.85 20.40 15.29
N GLY A 103 -7.30 21.02 14.24
CA GLY A 103 -5.93 21.55 14.25
C GLY A 103 -5.73 22.66 15.29
N THR A 104 -6.67 23.62 15.39
CA THR A 104 -6.63 24.68 16.40
C THR A 104 -6.74 24.10 17.81
N LEU A 105 -7.63 23.13 18.02
CA LEU A 105 -7.79 22.47 19.31
C LEU A 105 -6.51 21.74 19.70
N ALA A 106 -5.89 21.01 18.77
CA ALA A 106 -4.60 20.36 18.98
C ALA A 106 -3.51 21.37 19.37
N TYR A 107 -3.42 22.51 18.68
CA TYR A 107 -2.46 23.58 19.01
C TYR A 107 -2.66 24.14 20.43
N LEU A 108 -3.90 24.43 20.82
CA LEU A 108 -4.22 24.90 22.17
C LEU A 108 -3.87 23.86 23.24
N THR A 109 -4.13 22.58 22.94
CA THR A 109 -3.82 21.46 23.85
C THR A 109 -2.33 21.32 24.06
N VAL A 110 -1.53 21.43 22.99
CA VAL A 110 -0.06 21.42 23.03
C VAL A 110 0.46 22.56 23.91
N ARG A 111 -0.12 23.75 23.85
CA ARG A 111 0.32 24.88 24.68
C ARG A 111 -0.01 24.70 26.18
N ALA A 112 -1.08 23.99 26.49
CA ALA A 112 -1.55 23.82 27.86
C ALA A 112 -0.80 22.71 28.65
N TRP A 113 -0.07 21.83 27.96
CA TRP A 113 0.52 20.64 28.56
C TRP A 113 2.03 20.79 28.81
N PRO A 114 2.57 20.21 29.89
CA PRO A 114 4.01 20.21 30.14
C PRO A 114 4.76 19.42 29.06
N SER A 115 5.94 19.92 28.70
CA SER A 115 6.75 19.38 27.59
C SER A 115 7.07 17.88 27.71
N SER A 116 7.22 17.37 28.94
CA SER A 116 7.47 15.94 29.21
C SER A 116 6.34 15.02 28.73
N ILE A 117 5.08 15.43 28.92
CA ILE A 117 3.92 14.62 28.51
C ILE A 117 3.74 14.67 26.99
N LEU A 118 4.02 15.82 26.36
CA LEU A 118 3.94 15.98 24.91
C LEU A 118 4.98 15.13 24.18
N SER A 119 6.21 15.07 24.67
CA SER A 119 7.24 14.18 24.12
C SER A 119 6.83 12.71 24.20
N ALA A 120 6.25 12.27 25.31
CA ALA A 120 5.76 10.90 25.48
C ALA A 120 4.58 10.58 24.56
N LEU A 121 3.57 11.46 24.49
CA LEU A 121 2.43 11.31 23.58
C LEU A 121 2.85 11.28 22.12
N PHE A 122 3.77 12.15 21.73
CA PHE A 122 4.34 12.16 20.39
C PHE A 122 5.03 10.83 20.07
N PHE A 123 5.86 10.32 20.98
CA PHE A 123 6.53 9.03 20.79
C PHE A 123 5.51 7.89 20.64
N VAL A 124 4.47 7.85 21.47
CA VAL A 124 3.42 6.84 21.36
C VAL A 124 2.65 6.97 20.05
N CYS A 125 2.17 8.16 19.68
CA CYS A 125 1.38 8.37 18.47
C CYS A 125 2.18 8.10 17.19
N VAL A 126 3.48 8.39 17.18
CA VAL A 126 4.35 8.13 16.03
C VAL A 126 4.70 6.66 15.96
N PHE A 127 5.14 6.03 17.05
CA PHE A 127 5.67 4.67 17.01
C PHE A 127 4.61 3.56 17.17
N ALA A 128 3.51 3.82 17.86
CA ALA A 128 2.45 2.82 18.08
C ALA A 128 1.85 2.28 16.76
N PRO A 129 1.55 3.11 15.74
CA PRO A 129 1.12 2.58 14.44
C PRO A 129 2.14 1.59 13.87
N TYR A 130 3.44 1.88 13.94
CA TYR A 130 4.48 0.98 13.41
C TYR A 130 4.62 -0.30 14.23
N LEU A 131 4.50 -0.21 15.56
CA LEU A 131 4.46 -1.40 16.43
C LEU A 131 3.30 -2.33 16.08
N LEU A 132 2.15 -1.80 15.65
CA LEU A 132 1.03 -2.61 15.15
C LEU A 132 1.32 -3.27 13.79
N PHE A 133 2.15 -2.65 12.95
CA PHE A 133 2.53 -3.21 11.64
C PHE A 133 3.65 -4.25 11.71
N ILE A 134 4.57 -4.18 12.68
CA ILE A 134 5.71 -5.11 12.81
C ILE A 134 5.28 -6.58 12.86
N PRO A 135 4.28 -7.01 13.68
CA PRO A 135 3.84 -8.41 13.72
C PRO A 135 3.29 -8.90 12.38
N SER A 136 2.61 -8.01 11.65
CA SER A 136 2.04 -8.33 10.34
C SER A 136 3.14 -8.54 9.27
N GLU A 137 4.17 -7.69 9.29
CA GLU A 137 5.35 -7.81 8.41
C GLU A 137 6.15 -9.06 8.75
N LEU A 138 6.38 -9.31 10.05
CA LEU A 138 7.11 -10.50 10.50
C LEU A 138 6.37 -11.76 10.06
N ARG A 139 5.05 -11.82 10.25
CA ARG A 139 4.24 -12.97 9.85
C ARG A 139 4.29 -13.19 8.33
N LEU A 140 4.21 -12.15 7.52
CA LEU A 140 4.31 -12.23 6.06
C LEU A 140 5.71 -12.66 5.60
N PHE A 141 6.76 -12.15 6.24
CA PHE A 141 8.14 -12.54 5.99
C PHE A 141 8.36 -14.01 6.35
N TRP A 142 7.93 -14.44 7.54
CA TRP A 142 8.00 -15.83 7.98
C TRP A 142 7.16 -16.75 7.10
N GLN A 143 5.97 -16.33 6.64
CA GLN A 143 5.19 -17.11 5.68
C GLN A 143 5.89 -17.23 4.33
N LYS A 144 6.47 -16.16 3.78
CA LYS A 144 7.26 -16.22 2.54
C LYS A 144 8.50 -17.12 2.67
N GLN A 145 9.12 -17.14 3.85
CA GLN A 145 10.36 -17.89 4.07
C GLN A 145 10.12 -19.37 4.42
N ILE A 146 9.05 -19.68 5.17
CA ILE A 146 8.67 -21.05 5.55
C ILE A 146 7.87 -21.72 4.43
N GLN A 147 6.94 -20.99 3.79
CA GLN A 147 6.20 -21.48 2.65
C GLN A 147 6.83 -20.92 1.37
N LYS A 148 7.78 -21.67 0.78
CA LYS A 148 8.16 -21.55 -0.64
C LYS A 148 6.98 -21.88 -1.59
N ARG A 149 5.73 -21.63 -1.18
CA ARG A 149 4.54 -21.81 -2.01
C ARG A 149 4.30 -20.50 -2.73
N ALA A 150 4.13 -20.57 -4.04
CA ALA A 150 3.64 -19.50 -4.89
C ALA A 150 2.21 -19.13 -4.48
N LEU A 151 2.05 -18.48 -3.33
CA LEU A 151 0.80 -17.85 -2.96
C LEU A 151 0.69 -16.62 -3.83
N LEU A 152 -0.21 -16.70 -4.82
CA LEU A 152 -0.64 -15.54 -5.59
C LEU A 152 -1.06 -14.46 -4.60
N THR A 153 -0.29 -13.37 -4.56
CA THR A 153 -0.59 -12.26 -3.68
C THR A 153 -1.60 -11.36 -4.37
N SER A 154 -2.61 -10.85 -3.65
CA SER A 154 -3.45 -9.80 -4.20
C SER A 154 -2.57 -8.60 -4.55
N LEU A 155 -2.49 -8.27 -5.84
CA LEU A 155 -1.72 -7.12 -6.36
C LEU A 155 -2.21 -5.84 -5.70
N ARG A 156 -3.53 -5.71 -5.55
CA ARG A 156 -4.14 -4.55 -4.94
C ARG A 156 -3.71 -4.39 -3.49
N ARG A 157 -3.72 -5.48 -2.72
CA ARG A 157 -3.25 -5.48 -1.34
C ARG A 157 -1.78 -5.09 -1.25
N GLU A 158 -0.93 -5.71 -2.08
CA GLU A 158 0.50 -5.42 -2.09
C GLU A 158 0.79 -3.96 -2.44
N VAL A 159 0.10 -3.41 -3.46
CA VAL A 159 0.30 -2.03 -3.88
C VAL A 159 -0.16 -1.03 -2.81
N VAL A 160 -1.37 -1.20 -2.27
CA VAL A 160 -1.89 -0.32 -1.20
C VAL A 160 -0.99 -0.37 0.02
N TYR A 161 -0.57 -1.57 0.42
CA TYR A 161 0.31 -1.77 1.56
C TYR A 161 1.68 -1.14 1.35
N ARG A 162 2.29 -1.38 0.19
CA ARG A 162 3.59 -0.83 -0.17
C ARG A 162 3.56 0.70 -0.22
N GLN A 163 2.49 1.29 -0.74
CA GLN A 163 2.36 2.74 -0.86
C GLN A 163 2.12 3.40 0.51
N ALA A 164 1.27 2.82 1.36
CA ALA A 164 1.11 3.25 2.75
C ALA A 164 2.42 3.13 3.54
N ARG A 165 3.16 2.03 3.33
CA ARG A 165 4.49 1.80 3.89
C ARG A 165 5.46 2.89 3.47
N TYR A 166 5.64 3.14 2.17
CA TYR A 166 6.59 4.17 1.71
C TYR A 166 6.28 5.56 2.24
N GLY A 167 5.01 5.98 2.27
CA GLY A 167 4.67 7.29 2.84
C GLY A 167 4.98 7.39 4.33
N ASN A 168 4.70 6.32 5.09
CA ASN A 168 5.05 6.25 6.51
C ASN A 168 6.56 6.18 6.77
N TYR A 169 7.31 5.44 5.96
CA TYR A 169 8.77 5.39 6.06
C TYR A 169 9.39 6.74 5.72
N LEU A 170 8.89 7.41 4.67
CA LEU A 170 9.36 8.74 4.30
C LEU A 170 9.13 9.74 5.43
N TYR A 171 7.95 9.72 6.05
CA TYR A 171 7.67 10.55 7.22
C TYR A 171 8.64 10.27 8.39
N LEU A 172 8.82 9.00 8.76
CA LEU A 172 9.61 8.65 9.93
C LEU A 172 11.11 8.91 9.71
N PHE A 173 11.67 8.46 8.58
CA PHE A 173 13.11 8.52 8.33
C PHE A 173 13.59 9.86 7.77
N VAL A 174 12.81 10.52 6.94
CA VAL A 174 13.25 11.78 6.29
C VAL A 174 12.91 12.99 7.15
N ILE A 175 11.80 12.95 7.89
CA ILE A 175 11.31 14.10 8.64
C ILE A 175 11.60 13.94 10.13
N GLN A 176 11.13 12.86 10.75
CA GLN A 176 11.20 12.74 12.22
C GLN A 176 12.59 12.40 12.75
N LEU A 177 13.28 11.43 12.15
CA LEU A 177 14.56 10.94 12.65
C LEU A 177 15.62 12.06 12.67
N PRO A 178 15.76 12.91 11.63
CA PRO A 178 16.69 14.04 11.67
C PRO A 178 16.34 15.06 12.74
N ILE A 179 15.05 15.37 12.95
CA ILE A 179 14.60 16.30 14.02
C ILE A 179 14.97 15.74 15.40
N LEU A 180 14.77 14.43 15.61
CA LEU A 180 15.07 13.75 16.87
C LEU A 180 16.59 13.72 17.13
N VAL A 181 17.39 13.41 16.10
CA VAL A 181 18.85 13.47 16.17
C VAL A 181 19.34 14.90 16.47
N ILE A 182 18.84 15.92 15.76
CA ILE A 182 19.21 17.32 16.03
C ILE A 182 18.86 17.70 17.47
N SER A 183 17.69 17.31 17.97
CA SER A 183 17.30 17.60 19.35
C SER A 183 18.21 16.92 20.39
N LEU A 184 18.61 15.66 20.17
CA LEU A 184 19.50 14.94 21.10
C LEU A 184 20.93 15.47 21.10
N PHE A 185 21.44 15.90 19.94
CA PHE A 185 22.83 16.38 19.81
C PHE A 185 23.02 17.84 20.23
N PHE A 186 22.02 18.70 20.00
CA PHE A 186 22.15 20.14 20.28
C PHE A 186 21.63 20.57 21.66
N ASP A 187 20.83 19.74 22.35
CA ASP A 187 20.30 20.06 23.70
C ASP A 187 21.27 19.64 24.83
N GLY A 188 22.33 18.89 24.51
CA GLY A 188 23.35 18.41 25.46
C GLY A 188 24.46 19.40 25.79
N THR A 189 24.57 20.53 25.11
CA THR A 189 25.68 21.49 25.28
C THR A 189 25.18 22.89 25.64
N ASN A 190 25.09 23.15 26.95
CA ASN A 190 25.07 24.47 27.62
C ASN A 190 23.81 25.37 27.66
N SER A 191 23.54 25.80 28.90
CA SER A 191 23.08 27.11 29.38
C SER A 191 21.66 27.61 29.10
N ARG A 192 20.75 27.23 30.01
CA ARG A 192 19.90 28.05 30.92
C ARG A 192 19.28 29.41 30.54
N THR A 193 19.49 30.05 29.39
CA THR A 193 18.90 31.40 29.14
C THR A 193 18.42 31.71 27.71
N SER A 194 18.40 30.73 26.81
CA SER A 194 17.87 30.92 25.44
C SER A 194 16.83 29.85 25.09
N ARG A 195 15.67 29.90 25.77
CA ARG A 195 14.45 29.23 25.28
C ARG A 195 13.83 30.06 24.13
N PRO A 196 13.09 29.48 23.16
CA PRO A 196 13.53 28.44 22.24
C PRO A 196 12.93 28.72 20.84
N TYR A 197 13.42 29.73 20.12
CA TYR A 197 12.82 30.06 18.81
C TYR A 197 12.94 28.91 17.80
N LEU A 198 14.06 28.17 17.79
CA LEU A 198 14.18 27.00 16.92
C LEU A 198 13.24 25.88 17.37
N PHE A 199 13.14 25.57 18.66
CA PHE A 199 12.30 24.47 19.14
C PHE A 199 10.79 24.77 19.04
N GLU A 200 10.34 26.01 19.18
CA GLU A 200 8.94 26.40 18.96
C GLU A 200 8.55 26.33 17.47
N TRP A 201 9.43 26.77 16.57
CA TRP A 201 9.24 26.56 15.13
C TRP A 201 9.29 25.08 14.77
N HIS A 202 10.21 24.30 15.36
CA HIS A 202 10.31 22.86 15.13
C HIS A 202 9.13 22.09 15.73
N THR A 203 8.56 22.50 16.86
CA THR A 203 7.41 21.81 17.46
C THR A 203 6.13 22.12 16.71
N ALA A 204 5.89 23.36 16.28
CA ALA A 204 4.76 23.70 15.42
C ALA A 204 4.88 23.03 14.04
N LEU A 205 6.06 23.07 13.42
CA LEU A 205 6.33 22.39 12.14
C LEU A 205 6.23 20.86 12.28
N SER A 206 6.79 20.28 13.35
CA SER A 206 6.70 18.85 13.66
C SER A 206 5.26 18.42 13.88
N ALA A 207 4.48 19.21 14.63
CA ALA A 207 3.05 18.95 14.85
C ALA A 207 2.25 19.05 13.55
N ALA A 208 2.54 20.05 12.69
CA ALA A 208 1.92 20.17 11.37
C ALA A 208 2.27 18.98 10.47
N LEU A 209 3.54 18.55 10.45
CA LEU A 209 3.99 17.40 9.68
C LEU A 209 3.42 16.09 10.24
N ALA A 210 3.29 15.96 11.56
CA ALA A 210 2.61 14.83 12.22
C ALA A 210 1.13 14.79 11.87
N PHE A 211 0.47 15.94 11.85
CA PHE A 211 -0.91 16.03 11.39
C PHE A 211 -1.03 15.60 9.93
N VAL A 212 -0.13 16.05 9.04
CA VAL A 212 -0.10 15.59 7.64
C VAL A 212 0.13 14.08 7.55
N ALA A 213 1.02 13.51 8.36
CA ALA A 213 1.27 12.07 8.38
C ALA A 213 0.10 11.25 8.92
N ILE A 214 -0.56 11.74 9.97
CA ILE A 214 -1.78 11.13 10.51
C ILE A 214 -2.91 11.20 9.47
N MET A 215 -3.10 12.35 8.83
CA MET A 215 -4.05 12.49 7.73
C MET A 215 -3.72 11.54 6.57
N TYR A 216 -2.46 11.46 6.19
CA TYR A 216 -1.98 10.56 5.15
C TYR A 216 -2.26 9.09 5.51
N THR A 217 -1.90 8.65 6.72
CA THR A 217 -2.20 7.28 7.19
C THR A 217 -3.68 6.98 7.22
N LEU A 218 -4.51 7.89 7.74
CA LEU A 218 -5.97 7.73 7.76
C LEU A 218 -6.55 7.62 6.35
N THR A 219 -6.05 8.40 5.39
CA THR A 219 -6.52 8.30 3.99
C THR A 219 -6.16 6.96 3.35
N TYR A 220 -5.00 6.36 3.69
CA TYR A 220 -4.65 5.01 3.23
C TYR A 220 -5.43 3.92 3.95
N LEU A 221 -5.74 4.10 5.24
CA LEU A 221 -6.59 3.18 5.98
C LEU A 221 -8.01 3.17 5.40
N GLU A 222 -8.55 4.34 5.04
CA GLU A 222 -9.83 4.45 4.35
C GLU A 222 -9.79 3.80 2.94
N LEU A 223 -8.70 4.00 2.20
CA LEU A 223 -8.50 3.35 0.90
C LEU A 223 -8.41 1.81 1.05
N TYR A 224 -7.71 1.33 2.08
CA TYR A 224 -7.57 -0.08 2.39
C TYR A 224 -8.90 -0.71 2.79
N THR A 225 -9.65 -0.09 3.70
CA THR A 225 -10.97 -0.58 4.14
C THR A 225 -11.97 -0.60 2.99
N LYS A 226 -11.97 0.43 2.12
CA LYS A 226 -12.84 0.49 0.94
C LYS A 226 -12.54 -0.62 -0.07
N HIS A 227 -11.28 -1.00 -0.22
CA HIS A 227 -10.88 -2.11 -1.09
C HIS A 227 -11.03 -3.46 -0.42
N SER A 228 -10.94 -3.51 0.90
CA SER A 228 -11.17 -4.71 1.69
C SER A 228 -12.64 -5.11 1.72
N ALA A 229 -13.53 -4.14 1.91
CA ALA A 229 -14.97 -4.35 1.97
C ALA A 229 -15.62 -4.64 0.61
N LYS A 230 -15.05 -4.15 -0.50
CA LYS A 230 -15.59 -4.36 -1.85
C LYS A 230 -15.05 -5.61 -2.57
N GLY A 231 -14.12 -6.37 -1.97
CA GLY A 231 -13.56 -7.52 -2.65
C GLY A 231 -12.34 -8.13 -1.97
N PHE A 232 -12.54 -8.71 -0.80
CA PHE A 232 -11.76 -9.89 -0.35
C PHE A 232 -12.66 -11.08 0.01
N ALA A 233 -13.99 -10.95 -0.17
CA ALA A 233 -14.95 -12.03 0.10
C ALA A 233 -15.33 -12.84 -1.16
N ASN A 234 -15.00 -12.35 -2.36
CA ASN A 234 -15.36 -12.97 -3.64
C ASN A 234 -14.15 -13.38 -4.48
N ALA A 235 -12.99 -13.63 -3.85
CA ALA A 235 -11.82 -14.21 -4.49
C ALA A 235 -11.42 -15.50 -3.76
#